data_AF-A0A966GW55-F1
#
_entry.id   AF-A0A966GW55-F1
#
_cell.length_a   1.000
_cell.length_b   1.000
_cell.length_c   1.000
_cell.angle_alpha   90.00
_cell.angle_beta   90.00
_cell.angle_gamma   90.00
#
_symmetry.space_group_name_H-M   'P 1'
#
loop_
_entity.id
_entity.type
_entity.pdbx_description
1 polymer ?
#
loop_
_entity_poly.entity_id
_entity_poly.type
_entity_poly.pdbx_seq_one_letter_code
_entity_poly.pdbx_strand_id
1 'polypeptide(L)'
;MENELQILLKSYPITVNHTDVVDFINFDQRLSAVNCLVVNIIGVSEDFIEFIPDNKTPLKEQIFCWIWAFRPDLSEGLLDLEISEGFRVLLNSYIDNDMARFWNYMS
;
A
#
# COMPACT_ATOMS: atom_id res chain seq x y z
N MET A 1 17.26 -16.26 4.99
CA MET A 1 16.30 -15.67 5.95
C MET A 1 15.26 -14.97 5.11
N GLU A 2 13.98 -15.29 5.29
CA GLU A 2 12.93 -14.56 4.57
C GLU A 2 12.86 -13.15 5.12
N ASN A 3 12.83 -12.15 4.23
CA ASN A 3 12.64 -10.77 4.64
C ASN A 3 11.14 -10.53 4.90
N GLU A 4 10.85 -9.45 5.61
CA GLU A 4 9.50 -9.11 6.05
C GLU A 4 8.47 -9.06 4.92
N LEU A 5 8.85 -8.48 3.76
CA LEU A 5 7.98 -8.44 2.59
C LEU A 5 7.61 -9.85 2.09
N GLN A 6 8.57 -10.78 2.05
CA GLN A 6 8.28 -12.17 1.65
C GLN A 6 7.31 -12.87 2.61
N ILE A 7 7.36 -12.54 3.90
CA ILE A 7 6.42 -13.07 4.89
C ILE A 7 5.00 -12.52 4.61
N LEU A 8 4.88 -11.20 4.42
CA LEU A 8 3.60 -10.54 4.14
C LEU A 8 2.99 -10.97 2.80
N LEU A 9 3.81 -11.20 1.77
CA LEU A 9 3.33 -11.69 0.47
C LEU A 9 2.74 -13.10 0.55
N LYS A 10 3.23 -13.94 1.48
CA LYS A 10 2.68 -15.28 1.73
C LYS A 10 1.45 -15.25 2.62
N SER A 11 1.41 -14.32 3.58
CA SER A 11 0.36 -14.24 4.59
C SER A 11 0.21 -12.79 5.09
N TYR A 12 -0.55 -11.98 4.35
CA TYR A 12 -0.88 -10.62 4.75
C TYR A 12 -2.04 -10.63 5.76
N PRO A 13 -2.03 -9.72 6.75
CA PRO A 13 -3.15 -9.58 7.68
C PRO A 13 -4.38 -9.00 6.97
N ILE A 14 -5.58 -9.35 7.44
CA ILE A 14 -6.83 -8.71 6.98
C ILE A 14 -7.10 -7.43 7.76
N THR A 15 -6.62 -7.33 9.00
CA THR A 15 -6.76 -6.13 9.85
C THR A 15 -5.41 -5.74 10.44
N VAL A 16 -5.15 -4.44 10.54
CA VAL A 16 -3.91 -3.89 11.13
C VAL A 16 -4.28 -2.75 12.06
N ASN A 17 -3.84 -2.80 13.32
CA ASN A 17 -4.10 -1.72 14.27
C ASN A 17 -3.36 -0.45 13.83
N HIS A 18 -3.91 0.73 14.13
CA HIS A 18 -3.26 2.00 13.82
C HIS A 18 -1.85 2.13 14.43
N THR A 19 -1.61 1.49 15.58
CA THR A 19 -0.29 1.44 16.23
C THR A 19 0.76 0.65 15.44
N ASP A 20 0.32 -0.26 14.58
CA ASP A 20 1.17 -1.16 13.80
C ASP A 20 1.37 -0.65 12.37
N VAL A 21 0.64 0.41 11.97
CA VAL A 21 0.83 1.11 10.70
C VAL A 21 2.08 1.98 10.78
N VAL A 22 3.07 1.68 9.95
CA VAL A 22 4.27 2.50 9.84
C VAL A 22 3.90 3.85 9.27
N ASP A 23 4.39 4.93 9.90
CA ASP A 23 4.12 6.31 9.51
C ASP A 23 2.61 6.61 9.44
N PHE A 24 1.86 6.24 10.48
CA PHE A 24 0.40 6.43 10.53
C PHE A 24 -0.04 7.90 10.38
N ILE A 25 0.79 8.87 10.78
CA ILE A 25 0.50 10.30 10.62
C ILE A 25 0.21 10.67 9.17
N ASN A 26 0.90 10.05 8.21
CA ASN A 26 0.70 10.29 6.77
C ASN A 26 -0.21 9.25 6.09
N PHE A 27 -0.95 8.46 6.88
CA PHE A 27 -1.78 7.38 6.33
C PHE A 27 -2.87 7.90 5.38
N ASP A 28 -3.53 9.02 5.69
CA ASP A 28 -4.61 9.57 4.84
C ASP A 28 -4.12 9.90 3.41
N GLN A 29 -2.89 10.40 3.28
CA GLN A 29 -2.27 10.65 1.98
C GLN A 29 -2.02 9.34 1.23
N ARG A 30 -1.52 8.31 1.92
CA ARG A 30 -1.30 6.98 1.33
C ARG A 30 -2.61 6.32 0.93
N LEU A 31 -3.63 6.39 1.77
CA LEU A 31 -4.97 5.88 1.48
C LEU A 31 -5.55 6.51 0.21
N SER A 32 -5.43 7.84 0.10
CA SER A 32 -5.86 8.56 -1.10
C SER A 32 -5.11 8.08 -2.34
N ALA A 33 -3.80 7.85 -2.23
CA ALA A 33 -2.98 7.40 -3.36
C ALA A 33 -3.31 5.95 -3.77
N VAL A 34 -3.50 5.06 -2.80
CA VAL A 34 -3.97 3.70 -3.02
C VAL A 34 -5.32 3.70 -3.72
N ASN A 35 -6.27 4.54 -3.29
CA ASN A 35 -7.60 4.63 -3.89
C ASN A 35 -7.58 5.12 -5.35
N CYS A 36 -6.54 5.81 -5.79
CA CYS A 36 -6.35 6.17 -7.20
C CYS A 36 -5.90 4.98 -8.06
N LEU A 37 -5.24 3.97 -7.47
CA LEU A 37 -4.75 2.78 -8.18
C LEU A 37 -5.73 1.61 -8.11
N VAL A 38 -6.29 1.38 -6.92
CA VAL A 38 -7.22 0.29 -6.61
C VAL A 38 -8.35 0.82 -5.75
N VAL A 39 -9.58 0.70 -6.24
CA VAL A 39 -10.73 1.41 -5.67
C VAL A 39 -11.19 0.75 -4.37
N ASN A 40 -11.22 1.52 -3.28
CA ASN A 40 -11.91 1.20 -2.03
C ASN A 40 -11.54 -0.15 -1.38
N ILE A 41 -10.28 -0.56 -1.51
CA ILE A 41 -9.80 -1.83 -0.93
C ILE A 41 -9.43 -1.75 0.55
N ILE A 42 -9.52 -0.57 1.18
CA ILE A 42 -9.16 -0.34 2.58
C ILE A 42 -10.33 0.30 3.32
N GLY A 43 -10.82 -0.39 4.36
CA GLY A 43 -11.70 0.17 5.37
C GLY A 43 -10.90 0.80 6.50
N VAL A 44 -11.41 1.90 7.05
CA VAL A 44 -10.83 2.58 8.21
C VAL A 44 -11.86 2.56 9.34
N SER A 45 -11.49 1.95 10.46
CA SER A 45 -12.26 1.90 11.70
C SER A 45 -11.61 2.76 12.78
N GLU A 46 -12.17 2.80 14.00
CA GLU A 46 -11.65 3.65 15.09
C GLU A 46 -10.19 3.29 15.46
N ASP A 47 -9.87 2.00 15.54
CA ASP A 47 -8.58 1.51 16.05
C ASP A 47 -7.72 0.77 15.02
N PHE A 48 -8.29 0.44 13.85
CA PHE A 48 -7.65 -0.41 12.85
C PHE A 48 -8.09 -0.06 11.43
N ILE A 49 -7.26 -0.50 10.49
CA ILE A 49 -7.60 -0.55 9.07
C ILE A 49 -7.84 -2.00 8.66
N GLU A 50 -8.71 -2.20 7.68
CA GLU A 50 -9.09 -3.52 7.18
C GLU A 50 -8.95 -3.62 5.67
N PHE A 51 -8.54 -4.79 5.18
CA PHE A 51 -8.44 -5.11 3.77
C PHE A 51 -9.78 -5.63 3.25
N ILE A 52 -10.39 -4.89 2.32
CA ILE A 52 -11.69 -5.17 1.71
C ILE A 52 -11.50 -5.36 0.20
N PRO A 53 -10.90 -6.46 -0.26
CA PRO A 53 -10.65 -6.67 -1.68
C PRO A 53 -11.96 -6.80 -2.47
N ASP A 54 -12.02 -6.22 -3.67
CA ASP A 54 -13.20 -6.25 -4.54
C ASP A 54 -13.65 -7.66 -4.96
N ASN A 55 -12.75 -8.65 -4.89
CA ASN A 55 -12.96 -10.00 -5.40
C ASN A 55 -12.74 -11.06 -4.32
N LYS A 56 -13.37 -12.24 -4.49
CA LYS A 56 -13.12 -13.43 -3.65
C LYS A 56 -11.64 -13.84 -3.61
N THR A 57 -10.90 -13.59 -4.67
CA THR A 57 -9.45 -13.73 -4.73
C THR A 57 -8.87 -12.37 -5.10
N PRO A 58 -8.13 -11.72 -4.19
CA PRO A 58 -7.59 -10.39 -4.44
C PRO A 58 -6.61 -10.39 -5.61
N LEU A 59 -6.61 -9.32 -6.39
CA LEU A 59 -5.59 -9.11 -7.41
C LEU A 59 -4.23 -8.84 -6.75
N LYS A 60 -3.13 -9.21 -7.41
CA LYS A 60 -1.77 -8.94 -6.91
C LYS A 60 -1.58 -7.47 -6.56
N GLU A 61 -2.06 -6.57 -7.42
CA GLU A 61 -1.95 -5.12 -7.20
C GLU A 61 -2.71 -4.66 -5.96
N GLN A 62 -3.88 -5.22 -5.67
CA GLN A 62 -4.62 -4.94 -4.43
C GLN A 62 -3.82 -5.38 -3.20
N ILE A 63 -3.19 -6.56 -3.26
CA ILE A 63 -2.35 -7.08 -2.17
C ILE A 63 -1.13 -6.18 -1.97
N PHE A 64 -0.47 -5.75 -3.05
CA PHE A 64 0.71 -4.89 -2.95
C PHE A 64 0.37 -3.51 -2.41
N CYS A 65 -0.74 -2.91 -2.87
CA CYS A 65 -1.24 -1.64 -2.35
C CYS A 65 -1.65 -1.75 -0.88
N TRP A 66 -2.28 -2.87 -0.48
CA TRP A 66 -2.60 -3.14 0.91
C TRP A 66 -1.34 -3.21 1.79
N ILE A 67 -0.37 -4.03 1.41
CA ILE A 67 0.90 -4.16 2.14
C ILE A 67 1.58 -2.79 2.26
N TRP A 68 1.66 -2.05 1.16
CA TRP A 68 2.28 -0.73 1.17
C TRP A 68 1.55 0.30 2.03
N ALA A 69 0.23 0.23 2.13
CA ALA A 69 -0.55 1.18 2.93
C ALA A 69 -0.14 1.16 4.41
N PHE A 70 0.12 -0.03 4.97
CA PHE A 70 0.53 -0.18 6.37
C PHE A 70 2.05 -0.38 6.57
N ARG A 71 2.78 -0.76 5.52
CA ARG A 71 4.25 -0.89 5.50
C ARG A 71 4.88 -0.11 4.35
N PRO A 72 4.75 1.22 4.32
CA PRO A 72 5.40 2.04 3.30
C PRO A 72 6.94 1.96 3.35
N ASP A 73 7.52 1.53 4.48
CA ASP A 73 8.95 1.24 4.63
C ASP A 73 9.44 0.11 3.72
N LEU A 74 8.53 -0.72 3.17
CA LEU A 74 8.87 -1.80 2.24
C LEU A 74 8.85 -1.37 0.77
N SER A 75 8.78 -0.06 0.48
CA SER A 75 8.68 0.48 -0.89
C SER A 75 9.77 -0.03 -1.83
N GLU A 76 11.03 -0.06 -1.40
CA GLU A 76 12.14 -0.56 -2.22
C GLU A 76 11.97 -2.04 -2.59
N GLY A 77 11.55 -2.87 -1.62
CA GLY A 77 11.31 -4.30 -1.88
C GLY A 77 10.12 -4.54 -2.81
N LEU A 78 9.11 -3.66 -2.79
CA LEU A 78 7.97 -3.73 -3.70
C LEU A 78 8.36 -3.34 -5.14
N LEU A 79 9.34 -2.45 -5.33
CA LEU A 79 9.85 -2.05 -6.65
C LEU A 79 10.51 -3.20 -7.43
N ASP A 80 11.04 -4.20 -6.71
CA ASP A 80 11.66 -5.42 -7.26
C ASP A 80 10.61 -6.43 -7.77
N LEU A 81 9.32 -6.22 -7.46
CA LEU A 81 8.23 -7.07 -7.93
C LEU A 81 7.73 -6.64 -9.31
N GLU A 82 6.98 -7.54 -9.95
CA GLU A 82 6.20 -7.21 -11.14
C GLU A 82 4.98 -6.37 -10.73
N ILE A 83 5.07 -5.06 -10.93
CA ILE A 83 4.07 -4.07 -10.54
C ILE A 83 3.64 -3.20 -11.72
N SER A 84 2.47 -2.56 -11.59
CA SER A 84 1.98 -1.58 -12.57
C SER A 84 2.85 -0.32 -12.59
N GLU A 85 2.79 0.42 -13.70
CA GLU A 85 3.50 1.69 -13.82
C GLU A 85 3.00 2.73 -12.80
N GLY A 86 1.69 2.82 -12.59
CA GLY A 86 1.11 3.74 -11.60
C GLY A 86 1.62 3.45 -10.18
N PHE A 87 1.70 2.16 -9.81
CA PHE A 87 2.26 1.80 -8.50
C PHE A 87 3.76 2.08 -8.43
N ARG A 88 4.52 1.83 -9.50
CA ARG A 88 5.95 2.20 -9.57
C ARG A 88 6.16 3.70 -9.39
N VAL A 89 5.34 4.54 -10.02
CA VAL A 89 5.39 6.01 -9.84
C VAL A 89 5.09 6.39 -8.39
N LEU A 90 4.08 5.78 -7.77
CA LEU A 90 3.73 6.01 -6.36
C LEU A 90 4.91 5.70 -5.43
N LEU A 91 5.50 4.50 -5.55
CA LEU A 91 6.60 4.06 -4.70
C LEU A 91 7.81 4.99 -4.81
N ASN A 92 8.22 5.34 -6.03
CA ASN A 92 9.33 6.27 -6.23
C ASN A 92 9.02 7.69 -5.70
N SER A 93 7.78 8.15 -5.89
CA SER A 93 7.35 9.45 -5.36
C SER A 93 7.40 9.49 -3.82
N TYR A 94 7.05 8.39 -3.16
CA TYR A 94 7.14 8.28 -1.70
C TYR A 94 8.60 8.19 -1.21
N ILE A 95 9.43 7.36 -1.86
CA ILE A 95 10.87 7.22 -1.54
C ILE A 95 11.59 8.57 -1.65
N ASP A 96 11.30 9.33 -2.71
CA ASP A 96 11.90 10.64 -2.96
C ASP A 96 11.30 11.77 -2.10
N ASN A 97 10.27 11.48 -1.30
CA ASN A 97 9.48 12.46 -0.55
C ASN A 97 8.88 13.57 -1.46
N ASP A 98 8.43 13.17 -2.66
CA ASP A 98 7.89 14.03 -3.72
C ASP A 98 6.56 13.46 -4.24
N MET A 99 5.55 13.40 -3.35
CA MET A 99 4.22 12.89 -3.71
C MET A 99 3.51 13.74 -4.79
N ALA A 100 3.93 14.99 -5.01
CA ALA A 100 3.41 15.82 -6.10
C ALA A 100 3.62 15.16 -7.48
N ARG A 101 4.73 14.41 -7.65
CA ARG A 101 5.00 13.64 -8.86
C ARG A 101 3.91 12.61 -9.15
N PHE A 102 3.46 11.87 -8.14
CA PHE A 102 2.37 10.91 -8.28
C PHE A 102 1.06 11.59 -8.66
N TRP A 103 0.70 12.68 -7.97
CA TRP A 103 -0.56 13.39 -8.26
C TRP A 103 -0.60 14.00 -9.66
N ASN A 104 0.54 14.51 -10.13
CA ASN A 104 0.68 15.00 -11.51
C ASN A 104 0.55 13.87 -12.55
N TYR A 105 0.98 12.64 -12.21
CA TYR A 105 0.85 11.47 -13.09
C TYR A 105 -0.60 10.97 -13.17
N MET A 106 -1.38 11.09 -12.08
CA MET A 106 -2.78 10.66 -12.05
C MET A 106 -3.77 11.68 -12.65
N SER A 107 -3.32 12.89 -12.97
CA SER A 107 -4.11 13.99 -13.54
C SER A 107 -4.18 13.91 -15.07
#